data_AF-A0A345NJM1-F1
#
_entry.id   AF-A0A345NJM1-F1
#
_cell.length_a   1.000
_cell.length_b   1.000
_cell.length_c   1.000
_cell.angle_alpha   90.00
_cell.angle_beta   90.00
_cell.angle_gamma   90.00
#
_symmetry.space_group_name_H-M   'P 1'
#
loop_
_entity.id
_entity.type
_entity.pdbx_description
1 polymer ?
#
loop_
_entity_poly.entity_id
_entity_poly.type
_entity_poly.pdbx_seq_one_letter_code
_entity_poly.pdbx_strand_id
1 'polypeptide(L)' 'MSAEDELRATVAATTGILVKTLRALGQNGQPQAANRLAAKAYWALRTTSPDEAERINGAMHYLARLESTTPPTHEEEA' A
#
# COMPACT_ATOMS: atom_id res chain seq x y z
N MET A 1 6.52 -11.65 -26.23
CA MET A 1 6.65 -10.49 -25.31
C MET A 1 8.12 -10.20 -25.12
N SER A 2 8.51 -8.93 -25.03
CA SER A 2 9.87 -8.58 -24.61
C SER A 2 10.05 -8.89 -23.13
N ALA A 3 11.30 -9.12 -22.68
CA ALA A 3 11.63 -9.26 -21.26
C ALA A 3 11.21 -8.01 -20.46
N GLU A 4 11.26 -6.83 -21.09
CA GLU A 4 10.81 -5.58 -20.48
C GLU A 4 9.28 -5.53 -20.29
N ASP A 5 8.52 -6.11 -21.22
CA ASP A 5 7.05 -6.20 -21.11
C ASP A 5 6.65 -7.19 -20.03
N GLU A 6 7.37 -8.31 -19.91
CA GLU A 6 7.18 -9.29 -18.86
C GLU A 6 7.50 -8.72 -17.48
N LEU A 7 8.59 -7.93 -17.36
CA LEU A 7 8.92 -7.21 -16.14
C LEU A 7 7.82 -6.21 -15.78
N ARG A 8 7.35 -5.39 -16.73
CA ARG A 8 6.23 -4.44 -16.51
C ARG A 8 4.97 -5.17 -16.03
N ALA A 9 4.60 -6.27 -16.68
CA ALA A 9 3.45 -7.08 -16.28
C ALA A 9 3.61 -7.66 -14.87
N THR A 10 4.81 -8.12 -14.52
CA THR A 10 5.12 -8.66 -13.19
C THR A 10 5.03 -7.58 -12.10
N VAL A 11 5.57 -6.39 -12.36
CA VAL A 11 5.49 -5.24 -11.45
C VAL A 11 4.04 -4.80 -11.26
N ALA A 12 3.25 -4.74 -12.34
CA ALA A 12 1.83 -4.39 -12.26
C ALA A 12 1.02 -5.43 -11.44
N ALA A 13 1.21 -6.72 -11.73
CA ALA A 13 0.52 -7.80 -11.02
C ALA A 13 0.89 -7.84 -9.52
N THR A 14 2.17 -7.71 -9.21
CA THR A 14 2.67 -7.71 -7.82
C THR A 14 2.18 -6.49 -7.06
N THR A 15 2.19 -5.30 -7.69
CA THR A 15 1.58 -4.08 -7.14
C THR A 15 0.10 -4.29 -6.81
N GLY A 16 -0.64 -4.95 -7.70
CA GLY A 16 -2.05 -5.28 -7.48
C GLY A 16 -2.28 -6.16 -6.25
N ILE A 17 -1.43 -7.17 -6.05
CA ILE A 17 -1.45 -8.04 -4.86
C ILE A 17 -1.09 -7.24 -3.60
N LEU A 18 -0.01 -6.45 -3.67
CA LEU A 18 0.45 -5.62 -2.55
C LEU A 18 -0.64 -4.65 -2.08
N VAL A 19 -1.32 -3.95 -3.00
CA VAL A 19 -2.45 -3.06 -2.65
C VAL A 19 -3.55 -3.79 -1.90
N LYS A 20 -3.93 -5.00 -2.34
CA LYS A 20 -4.95 -5.81 -1.65
C LYS A 20 -4.49 -6.21 -0.24
N THR A 21 -3.24 -6.65 -0.09
CA THR A 21 -2.66 -7.02 1.20
C THR A 21 -2.60 -5.83 2.16
N LEU A 22 -2.17 -4.65 1.70
CA LEU A 22 -2.12 -3.43 2.49
C LEU A 22 -3.51 -3.01 2.98
N ARG A 23 -4.52 -3.07 2.09
CA ARG A 23 -5.91 -2.78 2.47
C ARG A 23 -6.44 -3.78 3.49
N ALA A 24 -6.18 -5.07 3.31
CA ALA A 24 -6.57 -6.11 4.25
C ALA A 24 -5.93 -5.88 5.64
N LEU A 25 -4.65 -5.50 5.69
CA LEU A 25 -3.97 -5.14 6.93
C LEU A 25 -4.63 -3.94 7.61
N GLY A 26 -4.95 -2.88 6.85
CA GLY A 26 -5.65 -1.71 7.39
C GLY A 26 -7.05 -2.04 7.93
N GLN A 27 -7.79 -2.91 7.24
CA GLN A 27 -9.11 -3.38 7.68
C GLN A 27 -9.05 -4.23 8.96
N ASN A 28 -7.92 -4.91 9.21
CA ASN A 28 -7.66 -5.67 10.44
C ASN A 28 -7.07 -4.81 11.57
N GLY A 29 -7.38 -3.51 11.60
CA GLY A 29 -6.98 -2.62 12.69
C GLY A 29 -5.52 -2.16 12.65
N GLN A 30 -4.79 -2.41 11.56
CA GLN A 30 -3.39 -1.99 11.42
C GLN A 30 -3.16 -0.96 10.29
N PRO A 31 -3.97 0.11 10.16
CA PRO A 31 -3.89 1.01 9.02
C PRO A 31 -2.58 1.83 8.99
N GLN A 32 -2.04 2.24 10.14
CA GLN A 32 -0.75 2.95 10.25
C GLN A 32 0.44 2.11 9.76
N ALA A 33 0.49 0.84 10.19
CA ALA A 33 1.53 -0.09 9.77
C ALA A 33 1.44 -0.35 8.25
N ALA A 34 0.23 -0.55 7.73
CA ALA A 34 -0.01 -0.68 6.30
C ALA A 34 0.44 0.58 5.53
N ASN A 35 0.14 1.77 6.03
CA ASN A 35 0.45 3.02 5.34
C ASN A 35 1.97 3.27 5.27
N ARG A 36 2.72 2.89 6.31
CA ARG A 36 4.20 2.92 6.29
C ARG A 36 4.79 1.94 5.26
N LEU A 37 4.21 0.75 5.11
CA LEU A 37 4.63 -0.21 4.08
C LEU A 37 4.31 0.31 2.67
N ALA A 38 3.11 0.90 2.50
CA ALA A 38 2.71 1.54 1.25
C ALA A 38 3.67 2.67 0.84
N ALA A 39 4.06 3.54 1.77
CA ALA A 39 5.02 4.61 1.51
C ALA A 39 6.37 4.08 0.99
N LYS A 40 6.88 2.98 1.56
CA LYS A 40 8.13 2.35 1.06
C LYS A 40 7.98 1.85 -0.37
N ALA A 41 6.85 1.21 -0.69
CA ALA A 41 6.58 0.74 -2.05
C ALA A 41 6.43 1.91 -3.05
N TYR A 42 5.77 3.00 -2.65
CA TYR A 42 5.68 4.22 -3.46
C TYR A 42 7.06 4.77 -3.81
N TRP A 43 7.94 4.90 -2.81
CA TRP A 43 9.30 5.39 -3.02
C TRP A 43 10.12 4.52 -3.98
N ALA A 44 9.91 3.21 -3.98
CA ALA A 44 10.57 2.28 -4.89
C ALA A 44 10.06 2.40 -6.35
N LEU A 45 8.78 2.71 -6.54
CA LEU A 45 8.13 2.70 -7.86
C LEU A 45 8.06 4.08 -8.53
N ARG A 46 8.07 5.18 -7.76
CA ARG A 46 7.73 6.54 -8.26
C ARG A 46 8.53 7.03 -9.47
N THR A 47 9.73 6.49 -9.70
CA THR A 47 10.59 6.90 -10.83
C THR A 47 10.49 5.93 -12.01
N THR A 48 10.45 4.62 -11.75
CA THR A 48 10.57 3.58 -12.78
C THR A 48 9.22 2.99 -13.20
N SER A 49 8.19 3.16 -12.40
CA SER A 49 6.85 2.60 -12.60
C SER A 49 5.78 3.54 -12.02
N PRO A 50 5.62 4.75 -12.60
CA PRO A 50 4.79 5.81 -12.03
C PRO A 50 3.30 5.43 -11.93
N ASP A 51 2.77 4.65 -12.88
CA ASP A 51 1.38 4.18 -12.85
C ASP A 51 1.12 3.26 -11.64
N GLU A 52 2.08 2.37 -11.34
CA GLU A 52 2.03 1.50 -10.17
C GLU A 52 2.23 2.28 -8.87
N ALA A 53 3.09 3.30 -8.86
CA ALA A 53 3.25 4.20 -7.73
C ALA A 53 1.94 4.94 -7.41
N GLU A 54 1.21 5.41 -8.42
CA GLU A 54 -0.09 6.06 -8.23
C GLU A 54 -1.13 5.12 -7.61
N ARG A 55 -1.12 3.83 -8.00
CA ARG A 55 -1.98 2.82 -7.35
C ARG A 55 -1.65 2.64 -5.88
N ILE A 56 -0.36 2.65 -5.51
CA ILE A 56 0.07 2.62 -4.11
C ILE A 56 -0.33 3.90 -3.38
N ASN A 57 -0.20 5.07 -4.00
CA ASN A 57 -0.64 6.35 -3.44
C ASN A 57 -2.16 6.34 -3.13
N GLY A 58 -2.97 5.81 -4.04
CA GLY A 58 -4.40 5.59 -3.78
C GLY A 58 -4.67 4.65 -2.59
N ALA A 59 -3.82 3.65 -2.36
CA ALA A 59 -3.90 2.81 -1.15
C ALA A 59 -3.52 3.60 0.11
N MET A 60 -2.49 4.45 0.07
CA MET A 60 -2.13 5.33 1.19
C MET A 60 -3.28 6.26 1.59
N HIS A 61 -3.95 6.90 0.62
CA HIS A 61 -5.14 7.73 0.90
C HIS A 61 -6.29 6.93 1.53
N TYR A 62 -6.51 5.70 1.08
CA TYR A 62 -7.48 4.81 1.70
C TYR A 62 -7.12 4.49 3.15
N LEU A 63 -5.86 4.13 3.41
CA LEU A 63 -5.37 3.77 4.72
C LEU A 63 -5.42 4.96 5.68
N ALA A 64 -4.98 6.15 5.26
CA ALA A 64 -5.06 7.37 6.08
C ALA A 64 -6.50 7.70 6.51
N ARG A 65 -7.50 7.43 5.64
CA ARG A 65 -8.91 7.54 6.02
C ARG A 65 -9.31 6.52 7.08
N LEU A 66 -8.87 5.27 6.95
CA LEU A 66 -9.09 4.25 7.99
C LEU A 66 -8.47 4.66 9.32
N GLU A 67 -7.21 5.11 9.32
CA GLU A 67 -6.52 5.60 10.53
C GLU A 67 -7.32 6.68 11.26
N SER A 68 -7.92 7.59 10.50
CA SER A 68 -8.71 8.70 11.05
C SER A 68 -10.05 8.26 11.64
N THR A 69 -10.56 7.10 11.24
CA THR A 69 -11.84 6.55 11.71
C THR A 69 -11.69 5.45 12.76
N THR A 70 -10.49 4.88 12.89
CA THR A 70 -10.19 3.90 13.94
C THR A 70 -9.95 4.68 15.24
N PRO A 71 -10.75 4.45 16.31
CA PRO A 71 -10.48 5.05 17.61
C PRO A 71 -9.05 4.67 18.04
N PRO A 72 -8.32 5.56 18.73
CA PRO A 72 -7.05 5.16 19.32
C PRO A 72 -7.33 3.95 20.22
N THR A 73 -6.64 2.84 19.98
CA THR A 73 -6.52 1.78 20.98
C THR A 73 -5.87 2.45 22.18
N HIS A 74 -6.68 2.80 23.18
CA HIS A 74 -6.17 3.01 24.53
C HIS A 74 -5.56 1.67 24.91
N GLU A 75 -4.23 1.57 24.83
CA GLU A 75 -3.51 0.55 25.57
C GLU A 75 -3.91 0.79 27.02
N GLU A 76 -4.75 -0.08 27.58
CA GLU A 76 -5.00 -0.13 29.01
C GLU A 76 -3.63 -0.28 29.67
N GLU A 77 -3.14 0.80 30.28
CA GLU A 77 -2.03 0.77 31.21
C GLU A 77 -2.41 -0.22 32.33
N ALA A 78 -1.81 -1.40 32.29
CA ALA A 78 -1.85 -2.41 33.34
C ALA A 78 -0.62 -2.28 34.25
#